data_AF-A0A8T4R950-F1
#
_entry.id   AF-A0A8T4R950-F1
#
_cell.length_a   1.000
_cell.length_b   1.000
_cell.length_c   1.000
_cell.angle_alpha   90.00
_cell.angle_beta   90.00
_cell.angle_gamma   90.00
#
_symmetry.space_group_name_H-M   'P 1'
#
loop_
_entity.id
_entity.type
_entity.pdbx_description
1 polymer ?
#
loop_
_entity_poly.entity_id
_entity_poly.type
_entity_poly.pdbx_seq_one_letter_code
_entity_poly.pdbx_strand_id
1 'polypeptide(L)'
;MVLIVGRSQFPLCYDCQKSELSGKISDPKMKKLFNVPEDFYRQSSFLRSIKSGYLRFGKLSDKQIEAFKNTVERLKNPPVEPQQH
;
A
#
# COMPACT_ATOMS: atom_id res chain seq x y z
N MET A 1 -13.66 5.75 -13.64
CA MET A 1 -13.84 4.72 -14.68
C MET A 1 -12.62 3.81 -14.63
N VAL A 2 -12.79 2.51 -14.37
CA VAL A 2 -11.66 1.54 -14.35
C VAL A 2 -11.83 0.64 -15.57
N LEU A 3 -10.96 0.81 -16.57
CA LEU A 3 -10.88 -0.06 -17.74
C LEU A 3 -9.99 -1.25 -17.36
N ILE A 4 -10.60 -2.44 -17.28
CA ILE A 4 -9.87 -3.70 -17.08
C ILE A 4 -9.73 -4.33 -18.47
N VAL A 5 -8.51 -4.39 -19.00
CA VAL A 5 -8.23 -4.88 -20.35
C VAL A 5 -7.49 -6.22 -20.27
N GLY A 6 -8.14 -7.23 -19.71
CA GLY A 6 -7.58 -8.59 -19.64
C GLY A 6 -8.23 -9.48 -18.59
N ARG A 7 -8.49 -10.75 -18.91
CA ARG A 7 -9.18 -11.75 -18.06
C ARG A 7 -8.45 -12.06 -16.74
N SER A 8 -7.17 -11.70 -16.65
CA SER A 8 -6.27 -11.92 -15.51
C SER A 8 -5.87 -10.62 -14.78
N GLN A 9 -6.40 -9.46 -15.20
CA GLN A 9 -6.15 -8.20 -14.50
C GLN A 9 -7.25 -7.94 -13.48
N PHE A 10 -6.88 -7.91 -12.20
CA PHE A 10 -7.79 -7.47 -11.13
C PHE A 10 -7.80 -5.95 -11.08
N PRO A 11 -8.98 -5.30 -10.96
CA PRO A 11 -9.04 -3.86 -10.83
C PRO A 11 -8.36 -3.45 -9.52
N LEU A 12 -7.43 -2.50 -9.60
CA LEU A 12 -6.73 -1.92 -8.44
C LEU A 12 -7.64 -0.97 -7.63
N CYS A 13 -8.90 -1.34 -7.40
CA CYS A 13 -9.82 -0.59 -6.55
C CYS A 13 -9.48 -0.80 -5.08
N TYR A 14 -9.53 0.29 -4.30
CA TYR A 14 -9.36 0.25 -2.85
C TYR A 14 -10.41 -0.67 -2.22
N ASP A 15 -11.67 -0.51 -2.61
CA ASP A 15 -12.78 -1.29 -2.05
C ASP A 15 -12.66 -2.79 -2.33
N CYS A 16 -12.16 -3.16 -3.52
CA CYS A 16 -11.94 -4.55 -3.89
C CYS A 16 -10.81 -5.22 -3.11
N GLN A 17 -9.78 -4.44 -2.75
CA GLN A 17 -8.62 -4.92 -1.97
C GLN A 17 -8.82 -4.77 -0.45
N LYS A 18 -9.88 -4.08 -0.01
CA LYS A 18 -10.12 -3.77 1.41
C LYS A 18 -10.23 -5.04 2.28
N SER A 19 -10.85 -6.08 1.75
CA SER A 19 -10.95 -7.40 2.39
C SER A 19 -9.56 -7.99 2.67
N GLU A 20 -8.63 -7.87 1.73
CA GLU A 20 -7.26 -8.38 1.86
C GLU A 20 -6.43 -7.58 2.86
N LEU A 21 -6.74 -6.31 3.08
CA LEU A 21 -6.03 -5.43 4.02
C LEU A 21 -6.49 -5.59 5.48
N SER A 22 -7.55 -6.36 5.71
CA SER A 22 -8.19 -6.53 7.03
C SER A 22 -7.59 -7.68 7.86
N GLY A 23 -6.51 -8.30 7.37
CA GLY A 23 -5.84 -9.40 8.08
C GLY A 23 -5.21 -8.98 9.42
N LYS A 24 -5.14 -9.93 10.37
CA LYS A 24 -4.51 -9.71 11.68
C LYS A 24 -2.99 -9.65 11.54
N ILE A 25 -2.37 -8.66 12.17
CA ILE A 25 -0.93 -8.48 12.24
C ILE A 25 -0.47 -8.78 13.67
N SER A 26 0.23 -9.90 13.85
CA SER A 26 0.72 -10.33 15.16
C SER A 26 2.00 -9.60 15.57
N ASP A 27 2.87 -9.24 14.61
CA ASP A 27 4.13 -8.55 14.91
C ASP A 27 3.89 -7.09 15.36
N PRO A 28 4.34 -6.69 16.56
CA PRO A 28 4.12 -5.34 17.07
C PRO A 28 4.87 -4.27 16.25
N LYS A 29 6.03 -4.62 15.67
CA LYS A 29 6.78 -3.73 14.77
C LYS A 29 6.00 -3.44 13.49
N MET A 30 5.45 -4.48 12.86
CA MET A 30 4.67 -4.34 11.63
C MET A 30 3.33 -3.66 11.89
N LYS A 31 2.69 -3.95 13.03
CA LYS A 31 1.48 -3.26 13.46
C LYS A 31 1.67 -1.75 13.53
N LYS A 32 2.81 -1.27 14.04
CA LYS A 32 3.17 0.16 14.05
C LYS A 32 3.44 0.70 12.64
N LEU A 33 4.16 -0.07 11.81
CA LEU A 33 4.46 0.32 10.43
C LEU A 33 3.19 0.56 9.61
N PHE A 34 2.22 -0.34 9.72
CA PHE A 34 0.95 -0.28 9.00
C PHE A 34 -0.12 0.58 9.69
N ASN A 35 0.20 1.23 10.81
CA ASN A 35 -0.70 2.16 11.48
C ASN A 35 -0.65 3.54 10.81
N VAL A 36 -1.13 3.60 9.57
CA VAL A 36 -1.22 4.84 8.77
C VAL A 36 -2.68 5.13 8.41
N PRO A 37 -3.03 6.40 8.12
CA PRO A 37 -4.41 6.79 7.80
C PRO A 37 -4.99 5.99 6.63
N GLU A 38 -6.30 5.71 6.67
CA GLU A 38 -6.98 4.97 5.59
C GLU A 38 -6.85 5.68 4.23
N ASP A 39 -6.87 7.01 4.23
CA ASP A 39 -6.66 7.84 3.03
C ASP A 39 -5.36 7.52 2.30
N PHE A 40 -4.30 7.13 3.01
CA PHE A 40 -3.01 6.82 2.38
C PHE A 40 -3.10 5.52 1.59
N TYR A 41 -3.85 4.55 2.09
CA TYR A 41 -4.14 3.31 1.36
C TYR A 41 -5.08 3.55 0.19
N ARG A 42 -6.01 4.51 0.29
CA ARG A 42 -6.86 4.93 -0.82
C ARG A 42 -6.05 5.58 -1.94
N GLN A 43 -5.10 6.44 -1.59
CA GLN A 43 -4.25 7.18 -2.54
C GLN A 43 -3.15 6.32 -3.15
N SER A 44 -2.58 5.37 -2.42
CA SER A 44 -1.43 4.58 -2.89
C SER A 44 -1.75 3.09 -3.01
N SER A 45 -1.76 2.59 -4.24
CA SER A 45 -1.80 1.14 -4.54
C SER A 45 -0.55 0.41 -4.05
N PHE A 46 0.60 1.10 -4.00
CA PHE A 46 1.86 0.54 -3.49
C PHE A 46 1.75 0.18 -2.00
N LEU A 47 1.24 1.09 -1.17
CA LEU A 47 1.05 0.82 0.27
C LEU A 47 0.10 -0.37 0.50
N ARG A 48 -0.95 -0.50 -0.33
CA ARG A 48 -1.86 -1.66 -0.30
C ARG A 48 -1.14 -2.96 -0.67
N SER A 49 -0.32 -2.94 -1.72
CA SER A 49 0.44 -4.10 -2.17
C SER A 49 1.41 -4.60 -1.12
N ILE A 50 2.15 -3.71 -0.46
CA ILE A 50 3.09 -4.07 0.62
C ILE A 50 2.34 -4.69 1.80
N LYS A 51 1.21 -4.10 2.23
CA LYS A 51 0.41 -4.64 3.34
C LYS A 51 -0.19 -5.99 3.01
N SER A 52 -0.80 -6.14 1.82
CA SER A 52 -1.34 -7.42 1.35
C SER A 52 -0.23 -8.48 1.23
N GLY A 53 0.93 -8.12 0.70
CA GLY A 53 2.11 -9.00 0.63
C GLY A 53 2.57 -9.47 2.01
N TYR A 54 2.67 -8.58 2.98
CA TYR A 54 3.00 -8.97 4.36
C TYR A 54 1.95 -9.91 4.96
N LEU A 55 0.66 -9.65 4.76
CA LEU A 55 -0.41 -10.51 5.27
C LEU A 55 -0.39 -11.91 4.64
N ARG A 56 0.02 -12.03 3.37
CA ARG A 56 0.13 -13.32 2.66
C ARG A 56 1.40 -14.09 3.01
N PHE A 57 2.55 -13.41 3.13
CA PHE A 57 3.85 -14.07 3.27
C PHE A 57 4.45 -13.99 4.68
N GLY A 58 3.88 -13.17 5.57
CA GLY A 58 4.31 -12.98 6.95
C GLY A 58 5.65 -12.23 7.12
N LYS A 59 6.26 -11.76 6.04
CA LYS A 59 7.58 -11.10 6.05
C LYS A 59 7.68 -9.99 5.02
N LEU A 60 8.52 -9.01 5.30
CA LEU A 60 8.95 -7.95 4.39
C LEU A 60 10.47 -7.86 4.43
N SER A 61 11.07 -7.51 3.29
CA SER A 61 12.48 -7.14 3.25
C SER A 61 12.69 -5.72 3.81
N ASP A 62 13.91 -5.43 4.27
CA ASP A 62 14.25 -4.09 4.78
C ASP A 62 14.00 -3.01 3.74
N LYS A 63 14.31 -3.30 2.47
CA LYS A 63 14.03 -2.42 1.33
C LYS A 63 12.53 -2.13 1.16
N GLN A 64 11.67 -3.13 1.37
CA GLN A 64 10.21 -2.95 1.32
C GLN A 64 9.71 -2.06 2.47
N ILE A 65 10.27 -2.24 3.67
CA ILE A 65 9.94 -1.43 4.85
C ILE A 65 10.38 0.02 4.64
N GLU A 66 11.58 0.23 4.12
CA GLU A 66 12.13 1.55 3.79
C GLU A 66 11.29 2.24 2.71
N ALA A 67 11.01 1.56 1.60
CA ALA A 67 10.17 2.08 0.53
C ALA A 67 8.75 2.44 1.03
N PHE A 68 8.19 1.63 1.93
CA PHE A 68 6.90 1.93 2.56
C PHE A 68 6.94 3.24 3.34
N LYS A 69 7.95 3.42 4.21
CA LYS A 69 8.13 4.66 4.99
C LYS A 69 8.31 5.88 4.08
N ASN A 70 9.20 5.79 3.10
CA ASN A 70 9.44 6.87 2.14
C ASN A 70 8.15 7.26 1.39
N THR A 71 7.33 6.27 1.01
CA THR A 71 6.03 6.55 0.36
C THR A 71 5.06 7.24 1.30
N VAL A 72 4.97 6.79 2.56
CA VAL A 72 4.13 7.44 3.59
C VAL A 72 4.58 8.88 3.83
N GLU A 73 5.89 9.13 3.88
CA GLU A 73 6.43 10.49 4.04
C GLU A 73 6.12 11.37 2.84
N ARG A 74 6.24 10.86 1.61
CA ARG A 74 5.82 11.58 0.39
C ARG A 74 4.33 11.91 0.37
N LEU A 75 3.47 11.08 0.97
CA LEU A 75 2.04 11.38 1.06
C LEU A 75 1.72 12.40 2.17
N LYS A 76 2.51 12.43 3.25
CA LYS A 76 2.40 13.46 4.31
C LYS A 76 2.86 14.82 3.82
N ASN A 77 4.01 14.84 3.16
CA ASN A 77 4.64 16.01 2.60
C ASN A 77 4.71 15.78 1.09
N PRO A 78 3.62 16.06 0.35
CA PRO A 78 3.66 15.95 -1.10
C PRO A 78 4.81 16.83 -1.60
N PRO A 79 5.89 16.26 -2.15
CA PRO A 79 6.89 17.08 -2.79
C PRO A 79 6.19 17.82 -3.93
N VAL A 80 6.50 19.11 -4.09
CA VAL A 80 6.14 19.85 -5.30
C VAL A 80 6.89 19.16 -6.45
N GLU A 81 6.28 18.17 -7.09
CA GLU A 81 6.90 17.50 -8.23
C GLU A 81 6.97 18.49 -9.40
N PRO A 82 8.16 18.78 -9.97
CA PRO A 82 8.22 19.31 -11.31
C PRO A 82 7.63 18.25 -12.24
N GLN A 83 6.59 18.65 -12.97
CA GLN A 83 5.94 17.86 -13.99
C GLN A 83 7.00 17.35 -14.97
N GLN A 84 7.24 16.03 -15.00
CA GLN A 84 8.00 15.41 -16.08
C GLN A 84 7.05 15.33 -17.28
N HIS A 85 7.20 16.32 -18.14
CA HIS A 85 6.52 16.55 -19.42
C HIS A 85 7.10 15.68 -20.54
#